data_AF-A0AAW9BFI5-F1
#
_entry.id   AF-A0AAW9BFI5-F1
#
_cell.length_a   1.000
_cell.length_b   1.000
_cell.length_c   1.000
_cell.angle_alpha   90.00
_cell.angle_beta   90.00
_cell.angle_gamma   90.00
#
_symmetry.space_group_name_H-M   'P 1'
#
loop_
_entity.id
_entity.type
_entity.pdbx_description
1 polymer ?
#
loop_
_entity_poly.entity_id
_entity_poly.type
_entity_poly.pdbx_seq_one_letter_code
_entity_poly.pdbx_strand_id
1 'polypeptide(L)'
;MKRTNWLLLSLACFALSGCFEGNVTTEELCQKTPELRCEQLNMDDGQCRIPRTNLVWHRFEQLKNPSEANQIIEYGLVAEYRKCLELASQITPIDQSALKRQRFNALVHSIDELERIVNELKGSEDPATLYFLWSQTGDTQARRAFLQMEGSPQLNNAEMQYALATFYTNRDTKKTLELLNNALSLSDEDNINPVILKSMASIHQGLGDKEQAYLWAMVAKRFDVPLADEKQLQRMFNFSHPERYKQLDELAESVAKAIEKGIYSPAMIPSEI
;
A
#
# COMPACT_ATOMS: atom_id res chain seq x y z
N MET A 1 -51.24 36.41 -31.60
CA MET A 1 -50.60 35.66 -30.49
C MET A 1 -50.30 34.20 -30.91
N LYS A 2 -49.36 33.97 -31.85
CA LYS A 2 -49.05 32.63 -32.39
C LYS A 2 -47.55 32.37 -32.62
N ARG A 3 -46.66 33.10 -31.93
CA ARG A 3 -45.19 33.01 -32.15
C ARG A 3 -44.37 32.58 -30.95
N THR A 4 -44.96 32.43 -29.78
CA THR A 4 -44.22 32.17 -28.53
C THR A 4 -44.13 30.69 -28.12
N ASN A 5 -44.92 29.79 -28.72
CA ASN A 5 -44.87 28.36 -28.35
C ASN A 5 -43.85 27.52 -29.15
N TRP A 6 -43.21 28.07 -30.18
CA TRP A 6 -42.20 27.33 -30.96
C TRP A 6 -40.76 27.49 -30.43
N LEU A 7 -40.51 28.47 -29.56
CA LEU A 7 -39.18 28.70 -28.96
C LEU A 7 -38.94 27.87 -27.68
N LEU A 8 -40.00 27.35 -27.06
CA LEU A 8 -39.87 26.50 -25.86
C LEU A 8 -39.67 25.02 -26.18
N LEU A 9 -39.98 24.58 -27.42
CA LEU A 9 -39.76 23.18 -27.83
C LEU A 9 -38.36 22.92 -28.38
N SER A 10 -37.63 23.94 -28.87
CA SER A 10 -36.28 23.77 -29.42
C SER A 10 -35.18 23.80 -28.35
N LEU A 11 -35.46 24.33 -27.15
CA LEU A 11 -34.49 24.39 -26.05
C LEU A 11 -34.43 23.12 -25.20
N ALA A 12 -35.40 22.22 -25.34
CA ALA A 12 -35.47 20.97 -24.57
C ALA A 12 -34.63 19.82 -25.16
N CYS A 13 -34.19 19.91 -26.42
CA CYS A 13 -33.42 18.84 -27.08
C CYS A 13 -31.90 18.88 -26.81
N PHE A 14 -31.37 19.92 -26.17
CA PHE A 14 -29.92 20.05 -25.91
C PHE A 14 -29.50 19.64 -24.49
N ALA A 15 -30.43 19.17 -23.64
CA ALA A 15 -30.13 18.80 -22.25
C ALA A 15 -29.94 17.28 -22.02
N LEU A 16 -29.85 16.47 -23.08
CA LEU A 16 -29.73 15.00 -22.99
C LEU A 16 -28.44 14.46 -23.64
N SER A 17 -27.36 15.23 -23.67
CA SER A 17 -26.01 14.65 -23.80
C SER A 17 -25.56 14.15 -22.42
N GLY A 18 -26.25 13.14 -21.89
CA GLY A 18 -25.67 12.29 -20.85
C GLY A 18 -24.47 11.58 -21.47
N CYS A 19 -23.30 11.73 -20.85
CA CYS A 19 -22.11 10.98 -21.24
C CYS A 19 -22.40 9.50 -20.97
N PHE A 20 -22.92 8.79 -21.99
CA PHE A 20 -22.92 7.35 -22.04
C PHE A 20 -21.46 6.91 -22.26
N GLU A 21 -20.62 7.06 -21.25
CA GLU A 21 -19.52 6.11 -21.09
C GLU A 21 -20.19 4.77 -20.81
N GLY A 22 -20.50 4.05 -21.89
CA GLY A 22 -21.01 2.68 -21.77
C GLY A 22 -20.04 1.90 -20.89
N ASN A 23 -20.56 1.14 -19.92
CA ASN A 23 -19.75 0.27 -19.08
C ASN A 23 -18.99 -0.72 -19.99
N VAL A 24 -17.74 -0.40 -20.33
CA VAL A 24 -16.87 -1.27 -21.12
C VAL A 24 -16.48 -2.45 -20.24
N THR A 25 -16.69 -3.67 -20.72
CA THR A 25 -16.25 -4.88 -20.00
C THR A 25 -14.73 -5.04 -20.11
N THR A 26 -14.12 -5.80 -19.20
CA THR A 26 -12.66 -6.08 -19.27
C THR A 26 -12.30 -6.73 -20.60
N GLU A 27 -13.15 -7.63 -21.12
CA GLU A 27 -12.97 -8.31 -22.40
C GLU A 27 -13.04 -7.32 -23.57
N GLU A 28 -14.04 -6.42 -23.58
CA GLU A 28 -14.13 -5.36 -24.59
C GLU A 28 -12.94 -4.41 -24.54
N LEU A 29 -12.47 -4.08 -23.34
CA LEU A 29 -11.31 -3.21 -23.13
C LEU A 29 -10.04 -3.86 -23.72
N CYS A 30 -9.82 -5.15 -23.43
CA CYS A 30 -8.71 -5.93 -23.97
C CYS A 30 -8.77 -6.07 -25.50
N GLN A 31 -9.96 -6.22 -26.09
CA GLN A 31 -10.11 -6.28 -27.55
C GLN A 31 -9.80 -4.96 -28.23
N LYS A 32 -10.13 -3.83 -27.58
CA LYS A 32 -9.92 -2.48 -28.11
C LYS A 32 -8.50 -1.95 -27.88
N THR A 33 -7.77 -2.52 -26.92
CA THR A 33 -6.49 -1.96 -26.44
C THR A 33 -5.41 -3.06 -26.32
N PRO A 34 -4.77 -3.45 -27.43
CA PRO A 34 -3.72 -4.49 -27.43
C PRO A 34 -2.54 -4.19 -26.48
N GLU A 35 -2.25 -2.92 -26.20
CA GLU A 35 -1.18 -2.46 -25.31
C GLU A 35 -1.36 -2.97 -23.86
N LEU A 36 -2.57 -3.39 -23.48
CA LEU A 36 -2.86 -4.00 -22.17
C LEU A 36 -2.28 -5.42 -22.02
N ARG A 37 -1.86 -6.06 -23.13
CA ARG A 37 -1.25 -7.40 -23.17
C ARG A 37 -2.13 -8.48 -22.54
N CYS A 38 -3.43 -8.43 -22.79
CA CYS A 38 -4.39 -9.36 -22.20
C CYS A 38 -4.22 -10.80 -22.71
N GLU A 39 -3.57 -10.99 -23.86
CA GLU A 39 -3.22 -12.31 -24.40
C GLU A 39 -2.33 -13.13 -23.45
N GLN A 40 -1.62 -12.45 -22.54
CA GLN A 40 -0.75 -13.07 -21.53
C GLN A 40 -1.48 -13.40 -20.22
N LEU A 41 -2.75 -13.00 -20.08
CA LEU A 41 -3.48 -13.00 -18.80
C LEU A 41 -4.56 -14.10 -18.69
N ASN A 42 -4.57 -15.10 -19.59
CA ASN A 42 -5.51 -16.23 -19.55
C ASN A 42 -6.97 -15.77 -19.29
N MET A 43 -7.48 -14.92 -20.19
CA MET A 43 -8.73 -14.15 -19.98
C MET A 43 -9.97 -15.01 -19.78
N ASP A 44 -10.03 -16.21 -20.38
CA ASP A 44 -11.23 -17.07 -20.35
C ASP A 44 -11.34 -17.96 -19.10
N ASP A 45 -10.43 -17.80 -18.14
CA ASP A 45 -10.44 -18.56 -16.90
C ASP A 45 -11.17 -17.83 -15.78
N GLY A 46 -12.02 -18.55 -15.05
CA GLY A 46 -12.66 -18.03 -13.84
C GLY A 46 -11.71 -17.90 -12.66
N GLN A 47 -10.62 -18.68 -12.65
CA GLN A 47 -9.57 -18.55 -11.63
C GLN A 47 -8.81 -17.24 -11.82
N CYS A 48 -8.45 -16.60 -10.70
CA CYS A 48 -7.71 -15.35 -10.69
C CYS A 48 -8.39 -14.17 -11.40
N ARG A 49 -9.71 -14.24 -11.64
CA ARG A 49 -10.47 -13.18 -12.31
C ARG A 49 -10.30 -11.81 -11.65
N ILE A 50 -10.39 -11.72 -10.32
CA ILE A 50 -10.29 -10.46 -9.58
C ILE A 50 -8.92 -9.78 -9.77
N PRO A 51 -7.79 -10.42 -9.40
CA PRO A 51 -6.49 -9.79 -9.59
C PRO A 51 -6.16 -9.52 -11.07
N ARG A 52 -6.63 -10.38 -11.98
CA ARG A 52 -6.51 -10.14 -13.44
C ARG A 52 -7.24 -8.87 -13.86
N THR A 53 -8.50 -8.71 -13.48
CA THR A 53 -9.31 -7.54 -13.82
C THR A 53 -8.66 -6.28 -13.26
N ASN A 54 -8.22 -6.28 -12.01
CA ASN A 54 -7.53 -5.13 -11.40
C ASN A 54 -6.28 -4.74 -12.20
N LEU A 55 -5.46 -5.72 -12.60
CA LEU A 55 -4.27 -5.49 -13.43
C LEU A 55 -4.62 -4.87 -14.79
N VAL A 56 -5.64 -5.38 -15.49
CA VAL A 56 -6.06 -4.86 -16.81
C VAL A 56 -6.51 -3.40 -16.70
N TRP A 57 -7.35 -3.09 -15.72
CA TRP A 57 -7.85 -1.72 -15.52
C TRP A 57 -6.74 -0.77 -15.08
N HIS A 58 -5.84 -1.22 -14.21
CA HIS A 58 -4.67 -0.42 -13.84
C HIS A 58 -3.76 -0.12 -15.03
N ARG A 59 -3.49 -1.13 -15.88
CA ARG A 59 -2.73 -0.90 -17.12
C ARG A 59 -3.40 0.13 -18.03
N PHE A 60 -4.72 0.14 -18.09
CA PHE A 60 -5.45 1.16 -18.86
C PHE A 60 -5.28 2.56 -18.27
N GLU A 61 -5.29 2.70 -16.94
CA GLU A 61 -4.98 3.98 -16.29
C GLU A 61 -3.52 4.39 -16.49
N GLN A 62 -2.58 3.44 -16.46
CA GLN A 62 -1.16 3.69 -16.74
C GLN A 62 -0.92 4.14 -18.19
N LEU A 63 -1.68 3.62 -19.16
CA LEU A 63 -1.62 4.10 -20.55
C LEU A 63 -2.12 5.54 -20.68
N LYS A 64 -3.11 5.96 -19.89
CA LYS A 64 -3.61 7.34 -19.88
C LYS A 64 -2.66 8.29 -19.18
N ASN A 65 -2.13 7.89 -18.02
CA ASN A 65 -1.30 8.71 -17.15
C ASN A 65 -0.04 7.94 -16.72
N PRO A 66 0.98 7.85 -17.61
CA PRO A 66 2.21 7.14 -17.29
C PRO A 66 2.97 7.80 -16.14
N SER A 67 3.27 7.02 -15.10
CA SER A 67 4.17 7.44 -14.02
C SER A 67 4.92 6.24 -13.42
N GLU A 68 6.05 6.52 -12.77
CA GLU A 68 6.79 5.50 -12.02
C GLU A 68 5.97 4.98 -10.83
N ALA A 69 5.24 5.87 -10.14
CA ALA A 69 4.33 5.47 -9.06
C ALA A 69 3.28 4.46 -9.54
N ASN A 70 2.68 4.68 -10.71
CA ASN A 70 1.76 3.73 -11.30
C ASN A 70 2.46 2.43 -11.77
N GLN A 71 3.72 2.47 -12.22
CA GLN A 71 4.48 1.24 -12.51
C GLN A 71 4.71 0.41 -11.25
N ILE A 72 4.99 1.04 -10.11
CA ILE A 72 5.12 0.37 -8.82
C ILE A 72 3.80 -0.30 -8.40
N ILE A 73 2.67 0.38 -8.61
CA ILE A 73 1.33 -0.22 -8.39
C ILE A 73 1.12 -1.40 -9.35
N GLU A 74 1.50 -1.27 -10.63
CA GLU A 74 1.39 -2.37 -11.59
C GLU A 74 2.19 -3.59 -11.13
N TYR A 75 3.42 -3.40 -10.63
CA TYR A 75 4.23 -4.48 -10.08
C TYR A 75 3.49 -5.23 -8.96
N GLY A 76 2.86 -4.50 -8.04
CA GLY A 76 2.05 -5.08 -6.97
C GLY A 76 0.89 -5.93 -7.50
N LEU A 77 0.16 -5.43 -8.50
CA LEU A 77 -0.96 -6.14 -9.11
C LEU A 77 -0.52 -7.38 -9.91
N VAL A 78 0.62 -7.30 -10.61
CA VAL A 78 1.22 -8.46 -11.28
C VAL A 78 1.64 -9.50 -10.24
N ALA A 79 2.23 -9.09 -9.11
CA ALA A 79 2.62 -10.00 -8.04
C ALA A 79 1.42 -10.69 -7.39
N GLU A 80 0.30 -9.98 -7.20
CA GLU A 80 -0.95 -10.55 -6.71
C GLU A 80 -1.53 -11.58 -7.70
N TYR A 81 -1.58 -11.23 -8.99
CA TYR A 81 -2.04 -12.12 -10.04
C TYR A 81 -1.18 -13.38 -10.14
N ARG A 82 0.15 -13.22 -10.11
CA ARG A 82 1.12 -14.32 -10.06
C ARG A 82 0.85 -15.25 -8.89
N LYS A 83 0.69 -14.72 -7.67
CA LYS A 83 0.42 -15.51 -6.46
C LYS A 83 -0.84 -16.35 -6.60
N CYS A 84 -1.88 -15.81 -7.23
CA CYS A 84 -3.08 -16.59 -7.54
C CYS A 84 -2.79 -17.73 -8.54
N LEU A 85 -2.02 -17.45 -9.60
CA LEU A 85 -1.65 -18.43 -10.62
C LEU A 85 -0.74 -19.55 -10.08
N GLU A 86 0.14 -19.25 -9.12
CA GLU A 86 0.97 -20.26 -8.44
C GLU A 86 0.10 -21.36 -7.81
N LEU A 87 -1.09 -21.02 -7.30
CA LEU A 87 -2.06 -21.98 -6.78
C LEU A 87 -2.91 -22.59 -7.91
N ALA A 88 -3.43 -21.76 -8.81
CA ALA A 88 -4.36 -22.20 -9.85
C ALA A 88 -3.72 -23.14 -10.88
N SER A 89 -2.43 -22.98 -11.16
CA SER A 89 -1.67 -23.82 -12.10
C SER A 89 -1.46 -25.26 -11.61
N GLN A 90 -1.57 -25.50 -10.29
CA GLN A 90 -1.46 -26.83 -9.69
C GLN A 90 -2.75 -27.65 -9.85
N ILE A 91 -3.88 -26.99 -10.07
CA ILE A 91 -5.18 -27.65 -10.29
C ILE A 91 -5.10 -28.45 -11.58
N THR A 92 -5.42 -29.74 -11.51
CA THR A 92 -5.47 -30.63 -12.68
C THR A 92 -6.93 -30.85 -13.09
N PRO A 93 -7.41 -30.23 -14.18
CA PRO A 93 -8.74 -30.50 -14.71
C PRO A 93 -8.80 -31.93 -15.26
N ILE A 94 -9.97 -32.57 -15.18
CA ILE A 94 -10.18 -33.96 -15.63
C ILE A 94 -9.91 -34.07 -17.16
N ASP A 95 -10.45 -33.13 -17.96
CA ASP A 95 -10.37 -33.19 -19.43
C ASP A 95 -9.85 -31.90 -20.10
N GLN A 96 -9.29 -30.94 -19.34
CA GLN A 96 -8.89 -29.61 -19.87
C GLN A 96 -7.37 -29.37 -19.79
N SER A 97 -6.58 -30.20 -20.48
CA SER A 97 -5.12 -30.05 -20.53
C SER A 97 -4.66 -28.71 -21.12
N ALA A 98 -5.43 -28.13 -22.04
CA ALA A 98 -5.15 -26.81 -22.62
C ALA A 98 -5.25 -25.68 -21.58
N LEU A 99 -6.28 -25.71 -20.73
CA LEU A 99 -6.45 -24.72 -19.66
C LEU A 99 -5.29 -24.78 -18.66
N LYS A 100 -4.84 -25.99 -18.29
CA LYS A 100 -3.66 -26.16 -17.43
C LYS A 100 -2.41 -25.53 -18.04
N ARG A 101 -2.19 -25.72 -19.36
CA ARG A 101 -1.07 -25.07 -20.07
C ARG A 101 -1.20 -23.56 -20.09
N GLN A 102 -2.40 -23.01 -20.34
CA GLN A 102 -2.62 -21.56 -20.35
C GLN A 102 -2.35 -20.92 -18.98
N ARG A 103 -2.77 -21.55 -17.88
CA ARG A 103 -2.44 -21.10 -16.51
C ARG A 103 -0.93 -21.07 -16.27
N PHE A 104 -0.22 -22.11 -16.72
CA PHE A 104 1.23 -22.15 -16.60
C PHE A 104 1.91 -21.06 -17.44
N ASN A 105 1.43 -20.84 -18.67
CA ASN A 105 1.97 -19.78 -19.53
C ASN A 105 1.73 -18.39 -18.93
N ALA A 106 0.52 -18.12 -18.43
CA ALA A 106 0.22 -16.86 -17.75
C ALA A 106 1.08 -16.68 -16.48
N LEU A 107 1.38 -17.77 -15.77
CA LEU A 107 2.29 -17.74 -14.62
C LEU A 107 3.70 -17.32 -15.06
N VAL A 108 4.24 -17.92 -16.11
CA VAL A 108 5.55 -17.55 -16.67
C VAL A 108 5.54 -16.07 -17.11
N HIS A 109 4.53 -15.64 -17.85
CA HIS A 109 4.42 -14.23 -18.27
C HIS A 109 4.33 -13.27 -17.09
N SER A 110 3.66 -13.64 -15.99
CA SER A 110 3.62 -12.78 -14.80
C SER A 110 5.00 -12.61 -14.15
N ILE A 111 5.90 -13.59 -14.28
CA ILE A 111 7.29 -13.47 -13.81
C ILE A 111 8.06 -12.51 -14.73
N ASP A 112 7.97 -12.70 -16.04
CA ASP A 112 8.61 -11.83 -17.03
C ASP A 112 8.15 -10.37 -16.90
N GLU A 113 6.87 -10.15 -16.58
CA GLU A 113 6.31 -8.81 -16.40
C GLU A 113 6.86 -8.10 -15.16
N LEU A 114 7.08 -8.82 -14.04
CA LEU A 114 7.74 -8.24 -12.87
C LEU A 114 9.17 -7.82 -13.20
N GLU A 115 9.91 -8.65 -13.94
CA GLU A 115 11.27 -8.33 -14.37
C GLU A 115 11.30 -7.13 -15.33
N ARG A 116 10.36 -7.06 -16.27
CA ARG A 116 10.22 -5.91 -17.18
C ARG A 116 10.00 -4.62 -16.41
N ILE A 117 9.03 -4.57 -15.49
CA ILE A 117 8.72 -3.36 -14.71
C ILE A 117 9.95 -2.90 -13.91
N VAL A 118 10.64 -3.85 -13.25
CA VAL A 118 11.89 -3.55 -12.53
C VAL A 118 12.95 -2.98 -13.47
N ASN A 119 13.11 -3.54 -14.66
CA ASN A 119 14.09 -3.05 -15.63
C ASN A 119 13.75 -1.66 -16.18
N GLU A 120 12.46 -1.32 -16.31
CA GLU A 120 12.01 0.03 -16.71
C GLU A 120 12.25 1.08 -15.64
N LEU A 121 12.12 0.71 -14.36
CA LEU A 121 12.34 1.61 -13.22
C LEU A 121 13.82 1.81 -12.88
N LYS A 122 14.72 0.96 -13.40
CA LYS A 122 16.16 1.08 -13.15
C LYS A 122 16.70 2.41 -13.64
N GLY A 123 17.51 3.05 -12.79
CA GLY A 123 18.12 4.34 -13.08
C GLY A 123 17.25 5.54 -12.71
N SER A 124 16.05 5.34 -12.15
CA SER A 124 15.27 6.42 -11.55
C SER A 124 16.05 7.13 -10.43
N GLU A 125 15.77 8.42 -10.27
CA GLU A 125 16.23 9.26 -9.17
C GLU A 125 15.11 9.59 -8.16
N ASP A 126 13.90 9.08 -8.40
CA ASP A 126 12.76 9.27 -7.50
C ASP A 126 12.95 8.46 -6.19
N PRO A 127 12.81 9.08 -5.01
CA PRO A 127 13.01 8.40 -3.74
C PRO A 127 12.13 7.16 -3.52
N ALA A 128 10.86 7.23 -3.92
CA ALA A 128 9.91 6.13 -3.73
C ALA A 128 10.26 4.97 -4.67
N THR A 129 10.64 5.28 -5.92
CA THR A 129 11.14 4.27 -6.86
C THR A 129 12.44 3.64 -6.38
N LEU A 130 13.39 4.43 -5.88
CA LEU A 130 14.65 3.92 -5.33
C LEU A 130 14.40 3.00 -4.12
N TYR A 131 13.50 3.39 -3.22
CA TYR A 131 13.10 2.57 -2.08
C TYR A 131 12.38 1.29 -2.52
N PHE A 132 11.49 1.36 -3.50
CA PHE A 132 10.82 0.20 -4.10
C PHE A 132 11.85 -0.78 -4.68
N LEU A 133 12.75 -0.32 -5.54
CA LEU A 133 13.77 -1.18 -6.17
C LEU A 133 14.64 -1.86 -5.11
N TRP A 134 15.08 -1.11 -4.10
CA TRP A 134 15.85 -1.68 -3.02
C TRP A 134 15.03 -2.71 -2.20
N SER A 135 13.84 -2.33 -1.73
CA SER A 135 13.05 -3.16 -0.81
C SER A 135 12.47 -4.42 -1.45
N GLN A 136 12.07 -4.35 -2.73
CA GLN A 136 11.44 -5.46 -3.44
C GLN A 136 12.44 -6.38 -4.14
N THR A 137 13.55 -5.84 -4.66
CA THR A 137 14.49 -6.61 -5.50
C THR A 137 15.86 -6.79 -4.87
N GLY A 138 16.15 -6.08 -3.77
CA GLY A 138 17.48 -6.07 -3.16
C GLY A 138 18.49 -5.20 -3.92
N ASP A 139 18.04 -4.28 -4.78
CA ASP A 139 18.93 -3.42 -5.57
C ASP A 139 19.83 -2.55 -4.67
N THR A 140 21.12 -2.89 -4.66
CA THR A 140 22.11 -2.21 -3.81
C THR A 140 22.52 -0.85 -4.35
N GLN A 141 22.37 -0.60 -5.65
CA GLN A 141 22.62 0.71 -6.25
C GLN A 141 21.49 1.66 -5.90
N ALA A 142 20.23 1.22 -6.04
CA ALA A 142 19.07 1.99 -5.62
C ALA A 142 19.12 2.32 -4.13
N ARG A 143 19.49 1.34 -3.30
CA ARG A 143 19.74 1.57 -1.86
C ARG A 143 20.77 2.68 -1.62
N ARG A 144 21.90 2.64 -2.32
CA ARG A 144 22.97 3.64 -2.14
C ARG A 144 22.47 5.03 -2.53
N ALA A 145 21.79 5.14 -3.67
CA ALA A 145 21.23 6.41 -4.13
C ALA A 145 20.20 6.96 -3.14
N PHE A 146 19.26 6.13 -2.67
CA PHE A 146 18.27 6.52 -1.66
C PHE A 146 18.92 7.06 -0.38
N LEU A 147 19.91 6.35 0.17
CA LEU A 147 20.58 6.77 1.41
C LEU A 147 21.43 8.04 1.24
N GLN A 148 21.92 8.34 0.04
CA GLN A 148 22.62 9.60 -0.24
C GLN A 148 21.69 10.81 -0.19
N MET A 149 20.36 10.60 -0.25
CA MET A 149 19.35 11.64 -0.12
C MET A 149 18.98 11.91 1.35
N GLU A 150 19.55 11.21 2.33
CA GLU A 150 19.26 11.46 3.75
C GLU A 150 19.56 12.91 4.14
N GLY A 151 18.56 13.57 4.74
CA GLY A 151 18.61 14.99 5.10
C GLY A 151 18.13 15.94 3.99
N SER A 152 17.79 15.43 2.81
CA SER A 152 17.21 16.23 1.75
C SER A 152 15.70 16.47 1.96
N PRO A 153 15.12 17.56 1.41
CA PRO A 153 13.68 17.82 1.48
C PRO A 153 12.82 16.72 0.84
N GLN A 154 13.36 16.01 -0.16
CA GLN A 154 12.66 14.93 -0.85
C GLN A 154 12.31 13.76 0.08
N LEU A 155 13.11 13.52 1.14
CA LEU A 155 12.83 12.48 2.12
C LEU A 155 12.01 12.99 3.32
N ASN A 156 11.58 14.25 3.31
CA ASN A 156 10.81 14.86 4.40
C ASN A 156 9.30 14.65 4.23
N ASN A 157 8.89 13.38 4.13
CA ASN A 157 7.49 12.96 4.17
C ASN A 157 7.36 11.62 4.93
N ALA A 158 6.14 11.27 5.33
CA ALA A 158 5.89 10.10 6.17
C ALA A 158 6.46 8.80 5.59
N GLU A 159 6.21 8.54 4.31
CA GLU A 159 6.64 7.32 3.63
C GLU A 159 8.17 7.22 3.60
N MET A 160 8.87 8.30 3.25
CA MET A 160 10.32 8.30 3.12
C MET A 160 11.03 8.25 4.48
N GLN A 161 10.46 8.85 5.53
CA GLN A 161 10.96 8.68 6.89
C GLN A 161 10.83 7.22 7.36
N TYR A 162 9.70 6.56 7.07
CA TYR A 162 9.53 5.13 7.33
C TYR A 162 10.52 4.29 6.52
N ALA A 163 10.70 4.59 5.23
CA ALA A 163 11.66 3.91 4.37
C ALA A 163 13.09 3.98 4.93
N LEU A 164 13.55 5.16 5.37
CA LEU A 164 14.82 5.30 6.08
C LEU A 164 14.85 4.45 7.36
N ALA A 165 13.77 4.43 8.14
CA ALA A 165 13.71 3.65 9.38
C ALA A 165 13.98 2.15 9.11
N THR A 166 13.44 1.59 8.01
CA THR A 166 13.66 0.19 7.65
C THR A 166 15.14 -0.16 7.42
N PHE A 167 15.96 0.82 6.99
CA PHE A 167 17.41 0.65 6.89
C PHE A 167 18.06 0.55 8.28
N TYR A 168 17.64 1.40 9.20
CA TYR A 168 18.27 1.56 10.51
C TYR A 168 17.79 0.54 11.55
N THR A 169 16.65 -0.13 11.37
CA THR A 169 16.02 -1.02 12.39
C THR A 169 16.99 -1.99 13.08
N ASN A 170 17.93 -2.58 12.34
CA ASN A 170 18.90 -3.55 12.86
C ASN A 170 20.31 -2.98 13.05
N ARG A 171 20.49 -1.66 12.93
CA ARG A 171 21.79 -0.97 12.91
C ARG A 171 21.88 0.10 14.00
N ASP A 172 20.82 0.88 14.15
CA ASP A 172 20.73 1.97 15.11
C ASP A 172 19.28 2.11 15.58
N THR A 173 19.01 1.56 16.77
CA THR A 173 17.67 1.59 17.36
C THR A 173 17.19 3.00 17.67
N LYS A 174 18.09 3.89 18.12
CA LYS A 174 17.73 5.26 18.46
C LYS A 174 17.32 6.02 17.19
N LYS A 175 18.14 5.96 16.14
CA LYS A 175 17.85 6.56 14.84
C LYS A 175 16.55 5.99 14.24
N THR A 176 16.31 4.69 14.41
CA THR A 176 15.06 4.06 13.97
C THR A 176 13.85 4.69 14.66
N LEU A 177 13.87 4.80 16.00
CA LEU A 177 12.78 5.43 16.73
C LEU A 177 12.60 6.91 16.35
N GLU A 178 13.67 7.66 16.12
CA GLU A 178 13.59 9.04 15.62
C GLU A 178 12.88 9.12 14.27
N LEU A 179 13.26 8.27 13.31
CA LEU A 179 12.66 8.23 11.97
C LEU A 179 11.20 7.76 12.00
N LEU A 180 10.86 6.76 12.82
CA LEU A 180 9.48 6.31 12.99
C LEU A 180 8.59 7.39 13.62
N ASN A 181 9.11 8.10 14.62
CA ASN A 181 8.43 9.26 15.22
C ASN A 181 8.20 10.37 14.18
N ASN A 182 9.23 10.72 13.40
CA ASN A 182 9.11 11.71 12.32
C ASN A 182 8.07 11.28 11.28
N ALA A 183 8.06 9.99 10.91
CA ALA A 183 7.08 9.46 9.98
C ALA A 183 5.65 9.67 10.50
N LEU A 184 5.39 9.36 11.78
CA LEU A 184 4.09 9.60 12.41
C LEU A 184 3.72 11.08 12.50
N SER A 185 4.69 11.96 12.76
CA SER A 185 4.45 13.41 12.80
C SER A 185 4.16 14.04 11.44
N LEU A 186 4.53 13.35 10.36
CA LEU A 186 4.23 13.74 8.98
C LEU A 186 3.01 12.98 8.43
N SER A 187 2.37 12.14 9.24
CA SER A 187 1.21 11.34 8.87
C SER A 187 -0.10 11.93 9.35
N ASP A 188 -1.18 11.52 8.69
CA ASP A 188 -2.58 11.81 9.02
C ASP A 188 -3.45 10.54 8.80
N GLU A 189 -4.78 10.68 8.87
CA GLU A 189 -5.72 9.59 8.62
C GLU A 189 -5.60 8.94 7.23
N ASP A 190 -5.14 9.69 6.23
CA ASP A 190 -5.11 9.24 4.83
C ASP A 190 -3.84 8.44 4.51
N ASN A 191 -2.73 8.73 5.17
CA ASN A 191 -1.41 8.19 4.80
C ASN A 191 -0.67 7.45 5.93
N ILE A 192 -1.27 7.31 7.11
CA ILE A 192 -0.67 6.58 8.23
C ILE A 192 -0.32 5.15 7.81
N ASN A 193 0.91 4.72 8.12
CA ASN A 193 1.34 3.34 7.99
C ASN A 193 1.24 2.60 9.35
N PRO A 194 0.23 1.73 9.59
CA PRO A 194 0.04 1.06 10.88
C PRO A 194 1.20 0.13 11.28
N VAL A 195 2.05 -0.26 10.32
CA VAL A 195 3.26 -1.06 10.60
C VAL A 195 4.22 -0.29 11.51
N ILE A 196 4.23 1.04 11.45
CA ILE A 196 5.05 1.88 12.34
C ILE A 196 4.67 1.62 13.79
N LEU A 197 3.37 1.58 14.11
CA LEU A 197 2.85 1.43 15.47
C LEU A 197 3.27 0.08 16.08
N LYS A 198 3.16 -0.99 15.29
CA LYS A 198 3.65 -2.33 15.67
C LYS A 198 5.17 -2.35 15.86
N SER A 199 5.90 -1.64 15.02
CA SER A 199 7.37 -1.54 15.09
C SER A 199 7.80 -0.82 16.35
N MET A 200 7.16 0.30 16.71
CA MET A 200 7.39 1.04 17.94
C MET A 200 7.19 0.13 19.17
N ALA A 201 6.06 -0.58 19.25
CA ALA A 201 5.79 -1.52 20.35
C ALA A 201 6.88 -2.61 20.46
N SER A 202 7.27 -3.19 19.32
CA SER A 202 8.28 -4.26 19.27
C SER A 202 9.67 -3.76 19.66
N ILE A 203 10.07 -2.56 19.22
CA ILE A 203 11.35 -1.96 19.54
C ILE A 203 11.43 -1.65 21.03
N HIS A 204 10.43 -0.97 21.61
CA HIS A 204 10.41 -0.67 23.04
C HIS A 204 10.38 -1.95 23.90
N GLN A 205 9.67 -2.99 23.44
CA GLN A 205 9.68 -4.29 24.12
C GLN A 205 11.10 -4.89 24.13
N GLY A 206 11.81 -4.82 22.99
CA GLY A 206 13.20 -5.26 22.88
C GLY A 206 14.18 -4.46 23.76
N LEU A 207 13.89 -3.17 24.00
CA LEU A 207 14.64 -2.31 24.92
C LEU A 207 14.32 -2.56 26.40
N GLY A 208 13.32 -3.40 26.71
CA GLY A 208 12.85 -3.63 28.08
C GLY A 208 11.95 -2.51 28.62
N ASP A 209 11.58 -1.56 27.78
CA ASP A 209 10.69 -0.44 28.10
C ASP A 209 9.22 -0.90 27.99
N LYS A 210 8.77 -1.57 29.05
CA LYS A 210 7.45 -2.22 29.08
C LYS A 210 6.30 -1.24 28.90
N GLU A 211 6.45 -0.02 29.40
CA GLU A 211 5.35 0.95 29.41
C GLU A 211 5.17 1.58 28.03
N GLN A 212 6.25 1.97 27.37
CA GLN A 212 6.19 2.39 25.97
C GLN A 212 5.72 1.24 25.07
N ALA A 213 6.21 0.02 25.30
CA ALA A 213 5.77 -1.14 24.53
C ALA A 213 4.26 -1.40 24.65
N TYR A 214 3.70 -1.28 25.87
CA TYR A 214 2.26 -1.38 26.09
C TYR A 214 1.52 -0.20 25.45
N LEU A 215 1.98 1.03 25.65
CA LEU A 215 1.41 2.24 25.06
C LEU A 215 1.26 2.09 23.54
N TRP A 216 2.35 1.76 22.84
CA TRP A 216 2.33 1.60 21.38
C TRP A 216 1.51 0.40 20.91
N ALA A 217 1.42 -0.67 21.69
CA ALA A 217 0.50 -1.78 21.40
C ALA A 217 -0.97 -1.31 21.47
N MET A 218 -1.31 -0.46 22.43
CA MET A 218 -2.65 0.10 22.58
C MET A 218 -2.97 1.18 21.53
N VAL A 219 -1.98 1.95 21.09
CA VAL A 219 -2.12 2.84 19.92
C VAL A 219 -2.37 1.99 18.67
N ALA A 220 -1.54 0.96 18.40
CA ALA A 220 -1.68 0.08 17.25
C ALA A 220 -3.06 -0.61 17.18
N LYS A 221 -3.62 -1.02 18.34
CA LYS A 221 -4.95 -1.62 18.42
C LYS A 221 -6.06 -0.69 17.91
N ARG A 222 -5.91 0.64 18.05
CA ARG A 222 -6.89 1.64 17.57
C ARG A 222 -6.86 1.83 16.07
N PHE A 223 -5.76 1.46 15.42
CA PHE A 223 -5.61 1.40 13.96
C PHE A 223 -5.84 -0.03 13.42
N ASP A 224 -6.63 -0.84 14.13
CA ASP A 224 -6.99 -2.21 13.77
C ASP A 224 -5.81 -3.15 13.49
N VAL A 225 -4.62 -2.85 14.03
CA VAL A 225 -3.46 -3.74 13.90
C VAL A 225 -3.74 -5.04 14.67
N PRO A 226 -3.67 -6.22 14.03
CA PRO A 226 -3.94 -7.50 14.68
C PRO A 226 -2.98 -7.76 15.84
N LEU A 227 -3.51 -7.73 17.06
CA LEU A 227 -2.80 -7.95 18.31
C LEU A 227 -3.64 -8.81 19.27
N ALA A 228 -3.02 -9.27 20.35
CA ALA A 228 -3.73 -9.93 21.43
C ALA A 228 -4.85 -9.04 22.02
N ASP A 229 -5.86 -9.67 22.62
CA ASP A 229 -6.91 -8.91 23.32
C ASP A 229 -6.33 -8.16 24.54
N GLU A 230 -7.04 -7.13 25.02
CA GLU A 230 -6.53 -6.26 26.09
C GLU A 230 -6.24 -7.04 27.37
N LYS A 231 -7.07 -8.02 27.72
CA LYS A 231 -6.87 -8.84 28.92
C LYS A 231 -5.61 -9.71 28.79
N GLN A 232 -5.33 -10.20 27.59
CA GLN A 232 -4.10 -10.94 27.28
C GLN A 232 -2.88 -10.01 27.37
N LEU A 233 -2.96 -8.81 26.80
CA LEU A 233 -1.89 -7.81 26.88
C LEU A 233 -1.61 -7.43 28.34
N GLN A 234 -2.64 -7.11 29.13
CA GLN A 234 -2.48 -6.81 30.56
C GLN A 234 -1.81 -7.95 31.32
N ARG A 235 -2.19 -9.21 31.07
CA ARG A 235 -1.50 -10.37 31.67
C ARG A 235 -0.04 -10.49 31.24
N MET A 236 0.25 -10.19 29.98
CA MET A 236 1.61 -10.28 29.42
C MET A 236 2.53 -9.21 30.00
N PHE A 237 2.05 -7.97 30.11
CA PHE A 237 2.84 -6.84 30.61
C PHE A 237 2.96 -6.82 32.14
N ASN A 238 1.90 -7.23 32.85
CA ASN A 238 1.87 -7.47 34.29
C ASN A 238 2.45 -6.30 35.14
N PHE A 239 1.96 -5.08 34.94
CA PHE A 239 2.30 -3.93 35.78
C PHE A 239 1.83 -4.13 37.22
N SER A 240 2.66 -3.71 38.18
CA SER A 240 2.38 -3.85 39.63
C SER A 240 1.21 -2.98 40.10
N HIS A 241 0.93 -1.88 39.41
CA HIS A 241 -0.14 -0.94 39.75
C HIS A 241 -1.22 -0.97 38.66
N PRO A 242 -2.44 -1.48 38.93
CA PRO A 242 -3.49 -1.59 37.93
C PRO A 242 -3.90 -0.24 37.29
N GLU A 243 -3.82 0.86 38.06
CA GLU A 243 -4.08 2.21 37.58
C GLU A 243 -3.20 2.61 36.38
N ARG A 244 -2.04 1.96 36.26
CA ARG A 244 -1.10 2.19 35.16
C ARG A 244 -1.68 1.85 33.79
N TYR A 245 -2.47 0.78 33.71
CA TYR A 245 -3.14 0.41 32.46
C TYR A 245 -4.08 1.53 32.02
N LYS A 246 -4.90 2.05 32.95
CA LYS A 246 -5.83 3.13 32.65
C LYS A 246 -5.12 4.39 32.13
N GLN A 247 -4.02 4.79 32.79
CA GLN A 247 -3.22 5.95 32.36
C GLN A 247 -2.64 5.76 30.96
N LEU A 248 -2.07 4.59 30.68
CA LEU A 248 -1.49 4.28 29.38
C LEU A 248 -2.56 4.13 28.29
N ASP A 249 -3.73 3.60 28.61
CA ASP A 249 -4.86 3.47 27.68
C ASP A 249 -5.43 4.84 27.31
N GLU A 250 -5.55 5.77 28.27
CA GLU A 250 -5.94 7.17 28.04
C GLU A 250 -4.91 7.92 27.19
N LEU A 251 -3.62 7.75 27.48
CA LEU A 251 -2.53 8.32 26.67
C LEU A 251 -2.54 7.73 25.25
N ALA A 252 -2.73 6.42 25.10
CA ALA A 252 -2.83 5.76 23.80
C ALA A 252 -3.98 6.32 22.96
N GLU A 253 -5.12 6.61 23.59
CA GLU A 253 -6.25 7.25 22.91
C GLU A 253 -5.90 8.66 22.43
N SER A 254 -5.26 9.46 23.28
CA SER A 254 -4.85 10.81 22.90
C SER A 254 -3.81 10.80 21.78
N VAL A 255 -2.87 9.86 21.82
CA VAL A 255 -1.83 9.72 20.78
C VAL A 255 -2.46 9.28 19.47
N ALA A 256 -3.34 8.26 19.49
CA ALA A 256 -4.02 7.79 18.28
C ALA A 256 -4.82 8.91 17.60
N LYS A 257 -5.62 9.65 18.36
CA LYS A 257 -6.37 10.81 17.85
C LYS A 257 -5.48 11.91 17.29
N ALA A 258 -4.28 12.10 17.84
CA ALA A 258 -3.34 13.10 17.34
C ALA A 258 -2.69 12.66 16.03
N ILE A 259 -2.41 11.36 15.87
CA ILE A 259 -1.91 10.78 14.62
C ILE A 259 -2.99 10.91 13.53
N GLU A 260 -4.23 10.50 13.79
CA GLU A 260 -5.35 10.63 12.83
C GLU A 260 -5.54 12.08 12.35
N LYS A 261 -5.37 13.05 13.26
CA LYS A 261 -5.54 14.47 12.95
C LYS A 261 -4.30 15.15 12.34
N GLY A 262 -3.20 14.43 12.16
CA GLY A 262 -1.94 14.99 11.67
C GLY A 262 -1.29 16.05 12.59
N ILE A 263 -1.53 15.94 13.90
CA ILE A 263 -0.95 16.85 14.91
C ILE A 263 -0.06 16.13 15.92
N TYR A 264 0.27 14.87 15.65
CA TYR A 264 1.12 14.07 16.52
C TYR A 264 2.52 14.68 16.65
N SER A 265 2.99 14.77 17.89
CA SER A 265 4.37 15.13 18.22
C SER A 265 4.94 14.14 19.23
N PRO A 266 6.22 13.73 19.11
CA PRO A 266 6.86 12.86 20.09
C PRO A 266 6.87 13.46 21.50
N ALA A 267 6.81 14.79 21.62
CA ALA A 267 6.72 15.50 22.90
C ALA A 267 5.41 15.25 23.66
N MET A 268 4.39 14.68 23.01
CA MET A 268 3.15 14.25 23.67
C MET A 268 3.35 13.04 24.59
N ILE A 269 4.40 12.26 24.35
CA ILE A 269 4.74 11.08 25.14
C ILE A 269 5.85 11.47 26.12
N PRO A 270 5.62 11.38 27.45
CA PRO A 270 6.65 11.67 28.43
C PRO A 270 7.89 10.79 28.25
N SER A 271 9.08 11.35 28.46
CA SER A 271 10.36 10.61 28.37
C SER A 271 10.52 9.59 29.51
N GLU A 272 9.88 9.86 30.64
CA GLU A 272 9.69 8.94 31.76
C GLU A 272 8.18 8.84 31.93
N ILE A 273 7.62 7.70 31.55
CA ILE A 273 6.23 7.39 31.88
C ILE A 273 6.23 6.54 33.14
#